data_AF-A0A956WSN4-F1
#
_entry.id   AF-A0A956WSN4-F1
#
_cell.length_a   1.000
_cell.length_b   1.000
_cell.length_c   1.000
_cell.angle_alpha   90.00
_cell.angle_beta   90.00
_cell.angle_gamma   90.00
#
_symmetry.space_group_name_H-M   'P 1'
#
loop_
_entity.id
_entity.type
_entity.pdbx_description
1 polymer ?
#
loop_
_entity_poly.entity_id
_entity_poly.type
_entity_poly.pdbx_seq_one_letter_code
_entity_poly.pdbx_strand_id
1 'polypeptide(L)'
;MPGNIGTDVRAIADGEVVQLYEETPNNTFGNAAWGNFVLIRHKESKRHWDQTILPDGSLSYVYSLYLHLEENSVDPIVGDNVVAGEIIASRDNTGRSTGSHLHVRVVLHPERDVLLTPNNTLDSENNSRNPELWLSPIPGTGTAIGQVK
;
A
#
# COMPACT_ATOMS: atom_id res chain seq x y z
N MET A 1 -25.18 5.17 5.88
CA MET A 1 -24.70 4.70 7.19
C MET A 1 -23.26 5.18 7.32
N PRO A 2 -22.90 6.05 8.29
CA PRO A 2 -21.49 6.36 8.54
C PRO A 2 -20.87 5.06 9.08
N GLY A 3 -20.10 4.38 8.23
CA GLY A 3 -19.76 2.97 8.43
C GLY A 3 -18.71 2.81 9.52
N ASN A 4 -19.14 2.30 10.68
CA ASN A 4 -18.39 1.59 11.73
C ASN A 4 -16.87 1.87 11.76
N ILE A 5 -16.49 2.81 12.62
CA ILE A 5 -15.13 2.90 13.18
C ILE A 5 -14.74 1.51 13.72
N GLY A 6 -13.48 1.11 13.57
CA GLY A 6 -13.03 -0.21 14.03
C GLY A 6 -13.31 -1.36 13.07
N THR A 7 -13.55 -1.08 11.78
CA THR A 7 -13.67 -2.16 10.77
C THR A 7 -12.28 -2.69 10.39
N ASP A 8 -12.11 -4.02 10.45
CA ASP A 8 -10.89 -4.72 10.04
C ASP A 8 -10.36 -4.24 8.68
N VAL A 9 -9.09 -3.88 8.66
CA VAL A 9 -8.28 -3.68 7.46
C VAL A 9 -7.45 -4.94 7.24
N ARG A 10 -7.48 -5.45 6.01
CA ARG A 10 -6.81 -6.70 5.64
C ARG A 10 -5.76 -6.49 4.56
N ALA A 11 -4.66 -7.22 4.64
CA ALA A 11 -3.60 -7.19 3.64
C ALA A 11 -4.12 -7.65 2.27
N ILE A 12 -3.91 -6.83 1.24
CA ILE A 12 -4.33 -7.11 -0.14
C ILE A 12 -3.62 -8.34 -0.72
N ALA A 13 -2.36 -8.53 -0.36
CA ALA A 13 -1.52 -9.62 -0.83
C ALA A 13 -0.39 -9.90 0.15
N ASP A 14 0.21 -11.09 0.05
CA ASP A 14 1.40 -11.45 0.80
C ASP A 14 2.51 -10.41 0.68
N GLY A 15 3.22 -10.17 1.78
CA GLY A 15 4.34 -9.25 1.79
C GLY A 15 5.00 -9.13 3.15
N GLU A 16 5.95 -8.20 3.21
CA GLU A 16 6.70 -7.84 4.41
C GLU A 16 6.31 -6.41 4.82
N VAL A 17 6.04 -6.20 6.10
CA VAL A 17 5.80 -4.86 6.65
C VAL A 17 7.13 -4.12 6.71
N VAL A 18 7.30 -3.09 5.88
CA VAL A 18 8.56 -2.34 5.77
C VAL A 18 8.51 -1.00 6.50
N GLN A 19 7.32 -0.49 6.79
CA GLN A 19 7.13 0.71 7.59
C GLN A 19 5.74 0.73 8.22
N LEU A 20 5.62 1.35 9.38
CA LEU A 20 4.34 1.73 9.97
C LEU A 20 4.50 3.05 10.73
N TYR A 21 3.37 3.68 11.05
CA TYR A 21 3.29 4.83 11.96
C TYR A 21 1.99 4.74 12.75
N GLU A 22 2.08 4.90 14.07
CA GLU A 22 0.94 4.72 14.97
C GLU A 22 0.97 5.72 16.14
N GLU A 23 1.26 6.99 15.86
CA GLU A 23 1.32 8.05 16.87
C GLU A 23 0.26 9.14 16.65
N THR A 24 -0.64 8.97 15.66
CA THR A 24 -1.73 9.92 15.40
C THR A 24 -2.97 9.52 16.19
N PRO A 25 -3.49 10.38 17.08
CA PRO A 25 -4.72 10.07 17.80
C PRO A 25 -5.96 10.04 16.90
N ASN A 26 -6.95 9.24 17.27
CA ASN A 26 -8.23 9.16 16.54
C ASN A 26 -8.90 10.53 16.37
N ASN A 27 -9.57 10.73 15.23
CA ASN A 27 -10.24 11.99 14.85
C ASN A 27 -9.34 13.25 14.84
N THR A 28 -8.03 13.09 14.77
CA THR A 28 -7.11 14.23 14.64
C THR A 28 -7.06 14.72 13.19
N PHE A 29 -7.59 15.91 12.94
CA PHE A 29 -7.46 16.62 11.67
C PHE A 29 -6.22 17.53 11.69
N GLY A 30 -5.19 17.27 10.88
CA GLY A 30 -4.00 18.12 10.82
C GLY A 30 -2.68 17.41 10.54
N ASN A 31 -1.57 17.99 11.05
CA ASN A 31 -0.13 17.83 10.71
C ASN A 31 0.42 16.44 10.33
N ALA A 32 -0.28 15.34 10.60
CA ALA A 32 0.05 14.01 10.10
C ALA A 32 -0.67 13.75 8.77
N ALA A 33 -0.03 14.13 7.65
CA ALA A 33 -0.65 14.04 6.31
C ALA A 33 -1.23 12.64 5.99
N TRP A 34 -0.59 11.59 6.47
CA TRP A 34 -0.95 10.20 6.19
C TRP A 34 -1.78 9.53 7.30
N GLY A 35 -1.89 10.15 8.48
CA GLY A 35 -2.44 9.50 9.69
C GLY A 35 -1.60 8.30 10.12
N ASN A 36 -2.21 7.38 10.86
CA ASN A 36 -1.59 6.08 11.14
C ASN A 36 -1.61 5.24 9.88
N PHE A 37 -0.53 4.48 9.66
CA PHE A 37 -0.39 3.70 8.44
C PHE A 37 0.43 2.43 8.60
N VAL A 38 0.20 1.51 7.66
CA VAL A 38 1.04 0.34 7.41
C VAL A 38 1.48 0.36 5.94
N LEU A 39 2.76 0.08 5.70
CA LEU A 39 3.36 -0.07 4.38
C LEU A 39 3.87 -1.51 4.24
N ILE A 40 3.34 -2.23 3.25
CA ILE A 40 3.72 -3.60 2.95
C ILE A 40 4.42 -3.64 1.59
N ARG A 41 5.63 -4.18 1.56
CA ARG A 41 6.30 -4.56 0.31
C ARG A 41 5.89 -5.97 -0.08
N HIS A 42 5.42 -6.16 -1.30
CA HIS A 42 5.04 -7.49 -1.79
C HIS A 42 6.24 -8.30 -2.27
N LYS A 43 6.07 -9.63 -2.24
CA LYS A 43 7.09 -10.61 -2.63
C LYS A 43 7.58 -10.41 -4.07
N GLU A 44 8.76 -10.94 -4.39
CA GLU A 44 9.37 -10.86 -5.74
C GLU A 44 8.43 -11.30 -6.87
N SER A 45 7.59 -12.29 -6.63
CA SER A 45 6.59 -12.79 -7.60
C SER A 45 5.53 -11.76 -7.98
N LYS A 46 5.46 -10.66 -7.25
CA LYS A 46 4.53 -9.55 -7.48
C LYS A 46 5.20 -8.36 -8.17
N ARG A 47 6.51 -8.37 -8.40
CA ARG A 47 7.21 -7.29 -9.11
C ARG A 47 6.56 -7.00 -10.47
N HIS A 48 6.53 -5.73 -10.85
CA HIS A 48 5.77 -5.28 -12.00
C HIS A 48 6.51 -4.22 -12.80
N TRP A 49 6.36 -4.24 -14.13
CA TRP A 49 6.98 -3.24 -14.99
C TRP A 49 6.32 -1.88 -14.79
N ASP A 50 7.15 -0.83 -14.66
CA ASP A 50 6.67 0.56 -14.62
C ASP A 50 7.13 1.30 -15.87
N GLN A 51 6.25 1.40 -16.86
CA GLN A 51 6.54 2.02 -18.15
C GLN A 51 6.95 3.50 -18.05
N THR A 52 6.61 4.18 -16.95
CA THR A 52 6.92 5.61 -16.78
C THR A 52 8.34 5.87 -16.28
N ILE A 53 8.99 4.85 -15.69
CA ILE A 53 10.31 5.00 -15.06
C ILE A 53 11.35 4.08 -15.71
N LEU A 54 10.93 2.90 -16.19
CA LEU A 54 11.83 1.83 -16.64
C LEU A 54 11.55 1.42 -18.09
N PRO A 55 11.99 2.21 -19.10
CA PRO A 55 11.76 1.88 -20.51
C PRO A 55 12.53 0.63 -20.97
N ASP A 56 13.49 0.15 -20.18
CA ASP A 56 14.29 -1.05 -20.43
C ASP A 56 13.56 -2.36 -20.12
N GLY A 57 12.34 -2.29 -19.59
CA GLY A 57 11.54 -3.47 -19.23
C GLY A 57 11.90 -4.08 -17.87
N SER A 58 12.75 -3.44 -17.08
CA SER A 58 13.06 -3.89 -15.72
C SER A 58 11.83 -3.76 -14.80
N LEU A 59 11.74 -4.64 -13.80
CA LEU A 59 10.58 -4.72 -12.91
C LEU A 59 10.79 -3.90 -11.63
N SER A 60 9.79 -3.13 -11.25
CA SER A 60 9.70 -2.43 -9.98
C SER A 60 9.16 -3.32 -8.86
N TYR A 61 9.48 -2.96 -7.63
CA TYR A 61 8.84 -3.50 -6.43
C TYR A 61 7.44 -2.93 -6.28
N VAL A 62 6.54 -3.73 -5.72
CA VAL A 62 5.14 -3.34 -5.49
C VAL A 62 4.92 -3.18 -4.00
N TYR A 63 4.28 -2.09 -3.62
CA TYR A 63 3.94 -1.83 -2.23
C TYR A 63 2.46 -1.50 -2.09
N SER A 64 1.82 -2.01 -1.04
CA SER A 64 0.51 -1.52 -0.61
C SER A 64 0.65 -0.64 0.63
N LEU A 65 -0.08 0.47 0.63
CA LEU A 65 -0.09 1.45 1.69
C LEU A 65 -1.52 1.61 2.21
N TYR A 66 -1.69 1.47 3.52
CA TYR A 66 -2.98 1.54 4.21
C TYR A 66 -2.93 2.73 5.16
N LEU A 67 -3.76 3.74 4.95
CA LEU A 67 -3.70 5.02 5.65
C LEU A 67 -4.97 5.29 6.47
N HIS A 68 -4.91 6.32 7.32
CA HIS A 68 -6.00 6.76 8.19
C HIS A 68 -6.45 5.67 9.16
N LEU A 69 -5.52 4.83 9.60
CA LEU A 69 -5.80 3.70 10.49
C LEU A 69 -6.17 4.20 11.89
N GLU A 70 -6.91 3.38 12.62
CA GLU A 70 -7.28 3.63 14.01
C GLU A 70 -6.04 3.58 14.91
N GLU A 71 -5.98 4.48 15.89
CA GLU A 71 -4.97 4.50 16.95
C GLU A 71 -5.00 3.22 17.79
N ASN A 72 -3.83 2.63 18.07
CA ASN A 72 -3.65 1.39 18.83
C ASN A 72 -4.36 0.17 18.20
N SER A 73 -4.43 0.13 16.87
CA SER A 73 -5.03 -0.98 16.12
C SER A 73 -4.05 -1.71 15.20
N VAL A 74 -2.85 -1.18 14.96
CA VAL A 74 -1.87 -1.80 14.07
C VAL A 74 -1.28 -3.03 14.75
N ASP A 75 -1.62 -4.20 14.23
CA ASP A 75 -1.21 -5.49 14.79
C ASP A 75 0.25 -5.90 14.45
N PRO A 76 0.74 -5.77 13.19
CA PRO A 76 2.07 -6.25 12.84
C PRO A 76 3.17 -5.24 13.22
N ILE A 77 4.41 -5.72 13.32
CA ILE A 77 5.60 -4.89 13.47
C ILE A 77 6.43 -4.85 12.18
N VAL A 78 7.34 -3.88 12.06
CA VAL A 78 8.27 -3.82 10.93
C VAL A 78 9.13 -5.08 10.89
N GLY A 79 9.20 -5.71 9.71
CA GLY A 79 9.87 -6.98 9.45
C GLY A 79 8.95 -8.19 9.43
N ASP A 80 7.70 -8.06 9.90
CA ASP A 80 6.74 -9.16 9.86
C ASP A 80 6.34 -9.51 8.43
N ASN A 81 6.11 -10.79 8.18
CA ASN A 81 5.49 -11.27 6.96
C ASN A 81 3.99 -11.43 7.18
N VAL A 82 3.20 -10.82 6.32
CA VAL A 82 1.74 -10.96 6.30
C VAL A 82 1.29 -11.76 5.08
N VAL A 83 0.15 -12.43 5.20
CA VAL A 83 -0.51 -13.13 4.09
C VAL A 83 -1.77 -12.40 3.61
N ALA A 84 -2.14 -12.63 2.35
CA ALA A 84 -3.37 -12.05 1.80
C ALA A 84 -4.60 -12.36 2.68
N GLY A 85 -5.36 -11.32 3.04
CA GLY A 85 -6.56 -11.42 3.88
C GLY A 85 -6.32 -11.38 5.39
N GLU A 86 -5.07 -11.38 5.84
CA GLU A 86 -4.69 -11.21 7.24
C GLU A 86 -5.12 -9.82 7.75
N ILE A 87 -5.67 -9.75 8.97
CA ILE A 87 -5.99 -8.47 9.61
C ILE A 87 -4.68 -7.80 9.99
N ILE A 88 -4.53 -6.53 9.64
CA ILE A 88 -3.32 -5.76 9.90
C ILE A 88 -3.58 -4.50 10.73
N ALA A 89 -4.83 -4.02 10.75
CA ALA A 89 -5.25 -2.85 11.51
C ALA A 89 -6.77 -2.74 11.53
N SER A 90 -7.27 -1.69 12.16
CA SER A 90 -8.63 -1.17 11.97
C SER A 90 -8.60 0.17 11.25
N ARG A 91 -9.66 0.49 10.49
CA ARG A 91 -9.79 1.82 9.86
C ARG A 91 -10.38 2.83 10.84
N ASP A 92 -9.94 4.08 10.74
CA ASP A 92 -10.66 5.21 11.33
C ASP A 92 -10.49 6.49 10.48
N ASN A 93 -10.07 7.59 11.11
CA ASN A 93 -10.07 8.93 10.54
C ASN A 93 -8.85 9.73 11.03
N THR A 94 -7.71 9.07 11.18
CA THR A 94 -6.47 9.72 11.64
C THR A 94 -5.81 10.52 10.52
N GLY A 95 -5.23 11.67 10.86
CA GLY A 95 -4.50 12.51 9.93
C GLY A 95 -5.39 13.37 9.03
N ARG A 96 -4.90 13.70 7.83
CA ARG A 96 -5.62 14.59 6.91
C ARG A 96 -6.74 13.86 6.16
N SER A 97 -7.81 13.52 6.87
CA SER A 97 -9.00 12.83 6.37
C SER A 97 -10.27 13.64 6.68
N THR A 98 -11.27 13.59 5.78
CA THR A 98 -12.55 14.33 5.92
C THR A 98 -13.66 13.50 6.59
N GLY A 99 -13.39 12.24 6.92
CA GLY A 99 -14.31 11.32 7.58
C GLY A 99 -13.76 9.89 7.60
N SER A 100 -14.32 9.03 8.44
CA SER A 100 -13.83 7.65 8.61
C SER A 100 -13.86 6.86 7.29
N HIS A 101 -12.67 6.48 6.81
CA HIS A 101 -12.48 5.69 5.60
C HIS A 101 -11.09 5.04 5.58
N LEU A 102 -10.91 4.04 4.73
CA LEU A 102 -9.59 3.50 4.43
C LEU A 102 -9.08 4.14 3.14
N HIS A 103 -7.97 4.86 3.20
CA HIS A 103 -7.23 5.25 2.00
C HIS A 103 -6.17 4.19 1.73
N VAL A 104 -6.36 3.44 0.66
CA VAL A 104 -5.45 2.38 0.23
C VAL A 104 -4.80 2.75 -1.09
N ARG A 105 -3.50 2.52 -1.19
CA ARG A 105 -2.75 2.70 -2.44
C ARG A 105 -1.95 1.47 -2.77
N VAL A 106 -1.79 1.24 -4.06
CA VAL A 106 -0.68 0.44 -4.56
C VAL A 106 0.26 1.34 -5.33
N VAL A 107 1.55 1.18 -5.07
CA VAL A 107 2.62 1.95 -5.69
C VAL A 107 3.71 1.05 -6.24
N LEU A 108 4.40 1.53 -7.26
CA LEU A 108 5.61 0.90 -7.81
C LEU A 108 6.83 1.74 -7.47
N HIS A 109 7.95 1.09 -7.18
CA HIS A 109 9.24 1.77 -7.06
C HIS A 109 10.40 0.85 -7.52
N PRO A 110 11.39 1.35 -8.27
CA PRO A 110 12.52 0.53 -8.75
C PRO A 110 13.39 -0.04 -7.62
N GLU A 111 13.48 0.67 -6.51
CA GLU A 111 14.25 0.27 -5.32
C GLU A 111 13.42 -0.56 -4.31
N ARG A 112 14.09 -1.46 -3.59
CA ARG A 112 13.48 -2.49 -2.73
C ARG A 112 13.06 -2.00 -1.34
N ASP A 113 13.83 -1.12 -0.73
CA ASP A 113 13.70 -0.80 0.69
C ASP A 113 13.28 0.66 0.87
N VAL A 114 12.20 1.03 0.17
CA VAL A 114 11.71 2.41 0.09
C VAL A 114 10.66 2.63 1.16
N LEU A 115 10.76 3.77 1.84
CA LEU A 115 9.86 4.19 2.89
C LEU A 115 8.96 5.34 2.41
N LEU A 116 7.77 5.45 2.98
CA LEU A 116 6.87 6.57 2.74
C LEU A 116 7.43 7.86 3.35
N THR A 117 7.81 7.82 4.63
CA THR A 117 8.34 8.97 5.37
C THR A 117 9.86 8.80 5.58
N PRO A 118 10.63 9.91 5.70
CA PRO A 118 10.20 11.32 5.79
C PRO A 118 9.98 12.03 4.44
N ASN A 119 10.37 11.42 3.32
CA ASN A 119 10.51 12.15 2.04
C ASN A 119 9.28 12.03 1.10
N ASN A 120 8.20 11.38 1.52
CA ASN A 120 7.00 11.12 0.71
C ASN A 120 7.31 10.36 -0.60
N THR A 121 8.34 9.52 -0.62
CA THR A 121 8.84 8.83 -1.82
C THR A 121 7.79 7.92 -2.47
N LEU A 122 6.78 7.49 -1.72
CA LEU A 122 5.67 6.63 -2.18
C LEU A 122 4.34 7.39 -2.31
N ASP A 123 4.36 8.71 -2.51
CA ASP A 123 3.14 9.48 -2.71
C ASP A 123 2.40 9.16 -4.03
N SER A 124 1.12 9.54 -4.07
CA SER A 124 0.19 9.18 -5.14
C SER A 124 0.37 10.00 -6.40
N GLU A 125 0.92 11.21 -6.31
CA GLU A 125 1.04 12.09 -7.48
C GLU A 125 1.98 11.47 -8.52
N ASN A 126 2.93 10.65 -8.08
CA ASN A 126 3.96 10.11 -8.95
C ASN A 126 3.92 8.56 -9.06
N ASN A 127 3.55 7.86 -7.99
CA ASN A 127 3.81 6.42 -7.89
C ASN A 127 2.57 5.53 -7.79
N SER A 128 1.37 6.10 -7.60
CA SER A 128 0.16 5.27 -7.53
C SER A 128 -0.06 4.58 -8.87
N ARG A 129 -0.25 3.27 -8.83
CA ARG A 129 -0.59 2.45 -10.00
C ARG A 129 -1.81 1.62 -9.64
N ASN A 130 -2.56 1.22 -10.66
CA ASN A 130 -3.46 0.08 -10.55
C ASN A 130 -2.76 -1.08 -11.27
N PRO A 131 -1.92 -1.87 -10.59
CA PRO A 131 -1.19 -2.92 -11.25
C PRO A 131 -2.15 -3.93 -11.83
N GLU A 132 -1.89 -4.29 -13.08
CA GLU A 132 -2.52 -5.39 -13.82
C GLU A 132 -2.53 -6.70 -12.99
N LEU A 133 -1.64 -6.79 -12.00
CA LEU A 133 -1.44 -7.89 -11.07
C LEU A 133 -2.68 -8.30 -10.27
N TRP A 134 -3.68 -7.42 -10.13
CA TRP A 134 -4.97 -7.73 -9.48
C TRP A 134 -6.14 -7.80 -10.46
N LEU A 135 -5.85 -7.75 -11.76
CA LEU A 135 -6.84 -7.96 -12.81
C LEU A 135 -6.71 -9.40 -13.31
N SER A 136 -7.84 -10.07 -13.49
CA SER A 136 -7.85 -11.30 -14.28
C SER A 136 -7.70 -10.92 -15.75
N PRO A 137 -6.81 -11.59 -16.51
CA PRO A 137 -6.76 -11.40 -17.95
C PRO A 137 -8.11 -11.81 -18.56
N ILE A 138 -8.43 -11.21 -19.71
CA ILE A 138 -9.64 -11.58 -20.47
C ILE A 138 -9.52 -13.08 -20.83
N PRO A 139 -10.57 -13.90 -20.65
CA PRO A 139 -10.52 -15.30 -21.03
C PRO A 139 -10.05 -15.50 -22.47
N GLY A 140 -9.01 -16.33 -22.67
CA GLY A 140 -8.38 -16.52 -23.99
C GLY A 140 -7.28 -15.50 -24.32
N THR A 141 -7.00 -14.54 -23.44
CA THR A 141 -5.83 -13.66 -23.52
C THR A 141 -4.90 -13.90 -22.33
N GLY A 142 -3.71 -13.30 -22.39
CA GLY A 142 -2.77 -13.27 -21.28
C GLY A 142 -1.98 -11.98 -21.32
N THR A 143 -1.30 -11.67 -20.22
CA THR A 143 -0.32 -10.58 -20.20
C THR A 143 0.96 -11.05 -20.89
N ALA A 144 1.22 -10.55 -22.10
CA ALA A 144 2.49 -10.75 -22.78
C ALA A 144 3.50 -9.74 -22.23
N ILE A 145 4.41 -10.19 -21.38
CA ILE A 145 5.57 -9.40 -20.93
C ILE A 145 6.81 -10.05 -21.55
N GLY A 146 7.44 -9.37 -22.50
CA GLY A 146 8.64 -9.89 -23.17
C GLY A 146 9.28 -8.85 -24.08
N GLN A 147 10.62 -8.81 -24.08
CA GLN A 147 11.42 -8.00 -24.99
C GLN A 147 11.67 -8.81 -26.26
N VAL A 148 11.27 -8.28 -27.42
CA VAL A 148 11.66 -8.86 -28.73
C VAL A 148 13.11 -8.46 -28.97
N LYS A 149 13.99 -9.46 -29.15
CA LYS A 149 15.40 -9.24 -29.49
C LYS A 149 15.56 -8.77 -30.93
#